data_AF-A0A1B0CBD3-F1
#
_entry.id   AF-A0A1B0CBD3-F1
#
_cell.length_a   1.000
_cell.length_b   1.000
_cell.length_c   1.000
_cell.angle_alpha   90.00
_cell.angle_beta   90.00
_cell.angle_gamma   90.00
#
_symmetry.space_group_name_H-M   'P 1'
#
loop_
_entity.id
_entity.type
_entity.pdbx_description
1 polymer ?
#
loop_
_entity_poly.entity_id
_entity_poly.type
_entity_poly.pdbx_seq_one_letter_code
_entity_poly.pdbx_strand_id
1 'polypeptide(L)'
;MWERFVHTGRDKTWKHEETSCVLVERIFQRISLSECSKEHIRGVLLIKSFILGDEATLRKLLPKEDLFLAEIVSNPFCEVDVDKWDYIARDTFYLKHAIDISQDFFKFFKGAKISMDKEGISHISYHMDDLSNILRLFEARSKLHREVYQCQFVAMIEAYVSEVLASADANGFTVNGVKLSEAHLHPEIYILVDDSILRVIQLDGNPRLRATKDKIARLQERKLYREMKEEISTNGVPNGHGEFSGQIVQRIDLPRIPKNLPVHTDNPGDFFQPFLWERPIMTKIIKYKADVADAETTDH
;
A
#
# COMPACT_ATOMS: atom_id res chain seq x y z
N MET A 1 -0.02 -4.07 -6.52
CA MET A 1 0.58 -4.60 -7.77
C MET A 1 1.80 -3.81 -8.29
N TRP A 2 1.67 -2.53 -8.69
CA TRP A 2 2.71 -1.78 -9.44
C TRP A 2 4.11 -1.76 -8.80
N GLU A 3 4.21 -1.50 -7.50
CA GLU A 3 5.48 -1.51 -6.75
C GLU A 3 6.23 -2.84 -6.90
N ARG A 4 5.51 -3.97 -6.84
CA ARG A 4 6.11 -5.29 -7.07
C ARG A 4 6.63 -5.44 -8.49
N PHE A 5 5.94 -4.88 -9.49
CA PHE A 5 6.40 -4.88 -10.87
C PHE A 5 7.70 -4.07 -11.00
N VAL A 6 7.77 -2.86 -10.42
CA VAL A 6 9.01 -2.06 -10.40
C VAL A 6 10.17 -2.84 -9.77
N HIS A 7 9.90 -3.56 -8.67
CA HIS A 7 10.88 -4.44 -8.01
C HIS A 7 11.32 -5.64 -8.85
N THR A 8 10.69 -5.95 -9.99
CA THR A 8 11.24 -6.93 -10.94
C THR A 8 12.41 -6.34 -11.73
N GLY A 9 12.41 -5.01 -11.93
CA GLY A 9 13.44 -4.24 -12.62
C GLY A 9 14.69 -3.99 -11.77
N ARG A 10 15.37 -2.87 -12.05
CA ARG A 10 16.64 -2.50 -11.37
C ARG A 10 16.43 -1.96 -9.95
N ASP A 11 15.29 -1.30 -9.72
CA ASP A 11 15.00 -0.66 -8.45
C ASP A 11 14.20 -1.60 -7.54
N LYS A 12 14.85 -2.13 -6.50
CA LYS A 12 14.27 -3.10 -5.57
C LYS A 12 13.69 -2.46 -4.29
N THR A 13 13.88 -1.16 -4.12
CA THR A 13 13.59 -0.46 -2.87
C THR A 13 12.56 0.64 -3.03
N TRP A 14 12.22 1.00 -4.28
CA TRP A 14 11.23 2.02 -4.58
C TRP A 14 9.92 1.78 -3.84
N LYS A 15 9.34 2.88 -3.34
CA LYS A 15 8.01 2.89 -2.77
C LYS A 15 7.18 4.01 -3.38
N HIS A 16 5.87 3.79 -3.49
CA HIS A 16 4.95 4.75 -4.08
C HIS A 16 4.91 6.10 -3.32
N GLU A 17 5.26 6.13 -2.04
CA GLU A 17 5.39 7.35 -1.24
C GLU A 17 6.52 8.27 -1.74
N GLU A 18 7.61 7.71 -2.28
CA GLU A 18 8.73 8.49 -2.83
C GLU A 18 8.28 9.29 -4.05
N THR A 19 7.62 8.65 -5.00
CA THR A 19 7.09 9.33 -6.18
C THR A 19 5.95 10.28 -5.82
N SER A 20 5.13 9.96 -4.82
CA SER A 20 4.12 10.89 -4.29
C SER A 20 4.75 12.22 -3.85
N CYS A 21 5.89 12.17 -3.17
CA CYS A 21 6.64 13.36 -2.77
C CYS A 21 7.18 14.18 -3.96
N VAL A 22 7.62 13.51 -5.03
CA VAL A 22 8.06 14.17 -6.27
C VAL A 22 6.89 14.85 -6.98
N LEU A 23 5.71 14.21 -7.00
CA LEU A 23 4.50 14.77 -7.59
C LEU A 23 3.98 15.98 -6.80
N VAL A 24 4.02 15.93 -5.47
CA VAL A 24 3.70 17.09 -4.61
C VAL A 24 4.59 18.28 -4.98
N GLU A 25 5.89 18.08 -5.07
CA GLU A 25 6.83 19.14 -5.45
C GLU A 25 6.48 19.75 -6.81
N ARG A 26 6.11 18.92 -7.80
CA ARG A 26 5.64 19.39 -9.11
C ARG A 26 4.34 20.17 -9.06
N ILE A 27 3.38 19.75 -8.24
CA ILE A 27 2.10 20.47 -8.05
C ILE A 27 2.41 21.88 -7.55
N PHE A 28 3.23 21.98 -6.51
CA PHE A 28 3.57 23.26 -5.88
C PHE A 28 4.48 24.15 -6.74
N GLN A 29 5.32 23.57 -7.62
CA GLN A 29 6.05 24.34 -8.65
C GLN A 29 5.11 25.03 -9.67
N ARG A 30 3.91 24.49 -9.90
CA ARG A 30 2.92 25.06 -10.83
C ARG A 30 1.94 26.00 -10.15
N ILE A 31 1.85 25.99 -8.83
CA ILE A 31 1.02 26.89 -8.06
C ILE A 31 1.84 28.13 -7.73
N SER A 32 1.45 29.28 -8.28
CA SER A 32 2.01 30.56 -7.87
C SER A 32 1.42 30.94 -6.51
N LEU A 33 2.09 30.55 -5.43
CA LEU A 33 1.80 31.08 -4.09
C LEU A 33 2.47 32.44 -3.98
N SER A 34 1.72 33.50 -4.32
CA SER A 34 2.13 34.87 -4.10
C SER A 34 2.33 35.09 -2.60
N GLU A 35 3.52 35.58 -2.22
CA GLU A 35 3.85 36.32 -0.98
C GLU A 35 4.82 35.71 0.04
N CYS A 36 5.18 34.42 0.05
CA CYS A 36 6.35 34.00 0.85
C CYS A 36 7.01 32.68 0.44
N SER A 37 8.20 32.76 -0.16
CA SER A 37 8.92 31.59 -0.69
C SER A 37 9.46 30.65 0.38
N LYS A 38 9.78 31.15 1.58
CA LYS A 38 10.33 30.32 2.67
C LYS A 38 9.26 29.43 3.32
N GLU A 39 8.08 29.99 3.58
CA GLU A 39 6.92 29.32 4.14
C GLU A 39 6.37 28.31 3.15
N HIS A 40 6.44 28.62 1.85
CA HIS A 40 6.16 27.66 0.78
C HIS A 40 7.12 26.46 0.85
N ILE A 41 8.44 26.67 0.87
CA ILE A 41 9.43 25.58 0.95
C ILE A 41 9.21 24.73 2.21
N ARG A 42 8.99 25.38 3.36
CA ARG A 42 8.71 24.70 4.63
C ARG A 42 7.41 23.88 4.56
N GLY A 43 6.35 24.43 3.97
CA GLY A 43 5.07 23.74 3.80
C GLY A 43 5.18 22.50 2.92
N VAL A 44 5.86 22.60 1.77
CA VAL A 44 6.12 21.46 0.88
C VAL A 44 6.93 20.39 1.60
N LEU A 45 7.95 20.78 2.36
CA LEU A 45 8.74 19.84 3.15
C LEU A 45 7.90 19.13 4.21
N LEU A 46 7.05 19.87 4.94
CA LEU A 46 6.11 19.28 5.91
C LEU A 46 5.17 18.26 5.26
N ILE A 47 4.55 18.61 4.12
CA ILE A 47 3.65 17.71 3.38
C ILE A 47 4.39 16.43 2.98
N LYS A 48 5.59 16.54 2.40
CA LYS A 48 6.42 15.39 2.03
C LYS A 48 6.76 14.53 3.25
N SER A 49 7.12 15.14 4.37
CA SER A 49 7.43 14.41 5.60
C SER A 49 6.21 13.71 6.21
N PHE A 50 5.00 14.28 6.12
CA PHE A 50 3.76 13.61 6.53
C PHE A 50 3.42 12.40 5.64
N ILE A 51 3.64 12.51 4.32
CA ILE A 51 3.43 11.39 3.38
C ILE A 51 4.40 10.23 3.70
N LEU A 52 5.68 10.55 3.93
CA LEU A 52 6.72 9.56 4.20
C LEU A 52 6.67 8.98 5.62
N GLY A 53 5.95 9.61 6.55
CA GLY A 53 6.07 9.30 7.98
C GLY A 53 7.48 9.57 8.52
N ASP A 54 8.19 10.58 7.97
CA ASP A 54 9.56 10.91 8.35
C ASP A 54 9.60 11.71 9.67
N GLU A 55 9.51 10.97 10.76
CA GLU A 55 9.53 11.51 12.12
C GLU A 55 10.79 12.34 12.43
N ALA A 56 11.95 11.93 11.90
CA ALA A 56 13.22 12.62 12.14
C ALA A 56 13.23 14.02 11.54
N THR A 57 12.66 14.18 10.35
CA THR A 57 12.49 15.50 9.73
C THR A 57 11.39 16.31 10.42
N LEU A 58 10.26 15.68 10.76
CA LEU A 58 9.17 16.38 11.47
C LEU A 58 9.61 16.94 12.82
N ARG A 59 10.42 16.20 13.59
CA ARG A 59 11.03 16.66 14.86
C ARG A 59 11.95 17.87 14.72
N LYS A 60 12.50 18.12 13.53
CA LYS A 60 13.31 19.31 13.23
C LYS A 60 12.46 20.49 12.78
N LEU A 61 11.30 20.22 12.18
CA LEU A 61 10.44 21.25 11.59
C LEU A 61 9.37 21.74 12.55
N LEU A 62 8.81 20.86 13.38
CA LEU A 62 7.71 21.15 14.29
C LEU A 62 8.21 21.25 15.74
N PRO A 63 7.62 22.15 16.55
CA PRO A 63 7.84 22.15 17.98
C PRO A 63 7.18 20.91 18.61
N LYS A 64 7.57 20.56 19.85
CA LYS A 64 7.16 19.29 20.47
C LYS A 64 5.65 19.19 20.68
N GLU A 65 5.01 20.32 20.96
CA GLU A 65 3.58 20.51 21.17
C GLU A 65 2.73 20.33 19.90
N ASP A 66 3.35 20.36 18.71
CA ASP A 66 2.69 20.18 17.41
C ASP A 66 3.03 18.83 16.75
N LEU A 67 3.82 17.98 17.40
CA LEU A 67 4.24 16.70 16.83
C LEU A 67 3.09 15.70 16.65
N PHE A 68 1.94 15.91 17.29
CA PHE A 68 0.73 15.14 17.05
C PHE A 68 0.26 15.22 15.60
N LEU A 69 0.63 16.27 14.85
CA LEU A 69 0.33 16.40 13.42
C LEU A 69 0.97 15.27 12.59
N ALA A 70 2.10 14.71 13.05
CA ALA A 70 2.77 13.59 12.42
C ALA A 70 1.94 12.29 12.43
N GLU A 71 0.93 12.21 13.30
CA GLU A 71 0.12 11.01 13.53
C GLU A 71 -1.19 11.01 12.72
N ILE A 72 -1.45 12.07 11.93
CA ILE A 72 -2.72 12.23 11.20
C ILE A 72 -2.72 11.45 9.88
N VAL A 73 -1.74 11.71 9.01
CA VAL A 73 -1.74 11.23 7.60
C VAL A 73 -1.17 9.82 7.49
N SER A 74 0.04 9.62 8.01
CA SER A 74 0.74 8.34 8.04
C SER A 74 1.34 8.19 9.43
N ASN A 75 0.78 7.30 10.25
CA ASN A 75 1.12 7.21 11.66
C ASN A 75 2.07 6.03 11.93
N PRO A 76 3.40 6.22 11.91
CA PRO A 76 4.34 5.14 12.23
C PRO A 76 4.32 4.77 13.72
N PHE A 77 3.78 5.63 14.58
CA PHE A 77 3.82 5.46 16.03
C PHE A 77 2.85 4.37 16.49
N CYS A 78 1.56 4.50 16.17
CA CYS A 78 0.51 3.55 16.56
C CYS A 78 -0.35 3.05 15.39
N GLU A 79 -0.05 3.42 14.15
CA GLU A 79 -0.74 2.93 12.94
C GLU A 79 -2.22 3.34 12.85
N VAL A 80 -2.72 4.21 13.74
CA VAL A 80 -4.06 4.80 13.66
C VAL A 80 -3.97 6.13 12.93
N ASP A 81 -4.36 6.14 11.66
CA ASP A 81 -4.32 7.31 10.76
C ASP A 81 -5.59 7.40 9.91
N VAL A 82 -5.76 8.55 9.25
CA VAL A 82 -6.95 8.83 8.43
C VAL A 82 -6.97 8.05 7.11
N ASP A 83 -5.82 7.59 6.62
CA ASP A 83 -5.73 6.69 5.46
C ASP A 83 -6.54 5.41 5.71
N LYS A 84 -6.29 4.74 6.85
CA LYS A 84 -7.04 3.54 7.25
C LYS A 84 -8.52 3.80 7.44
N TRP A 85 -8.86 4.94 8.02
CA TRP A 85 -10.26 5.29 8.18
C TRP A 85 -10.96 5.39 6.83
N ASP A 86 -10.40 6.17 5.90
CA ASP A 86 -11.02 6.41 4.61
C ASP A 86 -11.18 5.12 3.80
N TYR A 87 -10.10 4.34 3.60
CA TYR A 87 -10.20 3.16 2.74
C TYR A 87 -11.08 2.08 3.35
N ILE A 88 -11.08 1.87 4.67
CA ILE A 88 -11.95 0.85 5.30
C ILE A 88 -13.42 1.23 5.11
N ALA A 89 -13.76 2.50 5.32
CA ALA A 89 -15.12 2.99 5.14
C ALA A 89 -15.56 2.93 3.67
N ARG A 90 -14.70 3.40 2.76
CA ARG A 90 -14.93 3.41 1.33
C ARG A 90 -15.08 1.99 0.77
N ASP A 91 -14.15 1.10 1.09
CA ASP A 91 -14.12 -0.24 0.51
C ASP A 91 -15.25 -1.09 1.06
N THR A 92 -15.56 -0.98 2.36
CA THR A 92 -16.74 -1.65 2.92
C THR A 92 -18.03 -1.19 2.24
N PHE A 93 -18.15 0.10 1.94
CA PHE A 93 -19.32 0.64 1.23
C PHE A 93 -19.47 0.03 -0.18
N TYR A 94 -18.40 0.02 -0.98
CA TYR A 94 -18.45 -0.51 -2.35
C TYR A 94 -18.51 -2.04 -2.40
N LEU A 95 -18.00 -2.72 -1.38
CA LEU A 95 -17.94 -4.18 -1.28
C LEU A 95 -18.99 -4.78 -0.36
N LYS A 96 -20.04 -4.03 0.02
CA LYS A 96 -21.10 -4.46 0.96
C LYS A 96 -21.81 -5.80 0.63
N HIS A 97 -21.69 -6.27 -0.62
CA HIS A 97 -22.23 -7.56 -1.05
C HIS A 97 -21.23 -8.72 -0.93
N ALA A 98 -19.94 -8.41 -0.77
CA ALA A 98 -18.85 -9.37 -0.64
C ALA A 98 -18.31 -9.45 0.80
N ILE A 99 -18.39 -8.35 1.56
CA ILE A 99 -17.91 -8.28 2.94
C ILE A 99 -18.84 -7.43 3.80
N ASP A 100 -19.11 -7.91 5.01
CA ASP A 100 -19.88 -7.18 6.02
C ASP A 100 -18.96 -6.75 7.18
N ILE A 101 -18.85 -5.44 7.38
CA ILE A 101 -18.08 -4.80 8.46
C ILE A 101 -18.90 -3.62 8.98
N SER A 102 -19.32 -3.68 10.24
CA SER A 102 -19.98 -2.54 10.89
C SER A 102 -19.00 -1.37 11.06
N GLN A 103 -19.42 -0.15 10.73
CA GLN A 103 -18.58 1.06 10.70
C GLN A 103 -18.78 1.98 11.92
N ASP A 104 -19.59 1.56 12.89
CA ASP A 104 -19.92 2.33 14.10
C ASP A 104 -18.71 2.58 15.01
N PHE A 105 -17.67 1.74 14.91
CA PHE A 105 -16.45 1.86 15.71
C PHE A 105 -15.69 3.17 15.43
N PHE A 106 -15.82 3.79 14.25
CA PHE A 106 -15.16 5.06 13.93
C PHE A 106 -15.54 6.25 14.82
N LYS A 107 -16.57 6.10 15.66
CA LYS A 107 -16.94 7.12 16.65
C LYS A 107 -15.81 7.43 17.64
N PHE A 108 -14.85 6.53 17.84
CA PHE A 108 -13.70 6.78 18.73
C PHE A 108 -12.91 8.04 18.34
N PHE A 109 -12.89 8.42 17.06
CA PHE A 109 -12.22 9.64 16.61
C PHE A 109 -12.83 10.91 17.24
N LYS A 110 -14.12 10.89 17.62
CA LYS A 110 -14.76 12.03 18.30
C LYS A 110 -14.24 12.25 19.71
N GLY A 111 -13.72 11.19 20.36
CA GLY A 111 -13.13 11.25 21.68
C GLY A 111 -11.63 11.54 21.67
N ALA A 112 -11.01 11.69 20.49
CA ALA A 112 -9.57 11.91 20.40
C ALA A 112 -9.16 13.26 21.02
N LYS A 113 -8.04 13.28 21.75
CA LYS A 113 -7.46 14.45 22.41
C LYS A 113 -5.97 14.52 22.19
N ILE A 114 -5.39 15.71 22.35
CA ILE A 114 -3.93 15.87 22.37
C ILE A 114 -3.46 15.65 23.82
N SER A 115 -2.52 14.74 24.01
CA SER A 115 -1.86 14.45 25.29
C SER A 115 -0.35 14.60 25.17
N MET A 116 0.35 14.93 26.25
CA MET A 116 1.80 15.03 26.27
C MET A 116 2.42 13.77 26.90
N ASP A 117 3.49 13.24 26.32
CA ASP A 117 4.32 12.22 26.95
C ASP A 117 5.25 12.82 28.04
N LYS A 118 6.09 11.99 28.65
CA LYS A 118 7.00 12.41 29.74
C LYS A 118 8.09 13.37 29.26
N GLU A 119 8.39 13.35 27.97
CA GLU A 119 9.37 14.15 27.28
C GLU A 119 8.78 15.47 26.75
N GLY A 120 7.48 15.70 26.96
CA GLY A 120 6.72 16.86 26.53
C GLY A 120 6.38 16.85 25.04
N ILE A 121 6.37 15.69 24.40
CA ILE A 121 5.95 15.50 23.00
C ILE A 121 4.44 15.28 22.97
N SER A 122 3.75 16.00 22.10
CA SER A 122 2.32 15.84 21.89
C SER A 122 2.01 14.60 21.06
N HIS A 123 0.97 13.87 21.44
CA HIS A 123 0.43 12.70 20.77
C HIS A 123 -1.09 12.77 20.68
N ILE A 124 -1.68 12.14 19.65
CA ILE A 124 -3.12 11.90 19.57
C ILE A 124 -3.46 10.73 20.49
N SER A 125 -4.23 10.98 21.53
CA SER A 125 -4.72 9.99 22.47
C SER A 125 -6.20 9.71 22.33
N TYR A 126 -6.58 8.49 22.70
CA TYR A 126 -7.94 7.99 22.64
C TYR A 126 -8.44 7.65 24.05
N HIS A 127 -9.75 7.70 24.24
CA HIS A 127 -10.33 7.36 25.54
C HIS A 127 -10.16 5.86 25.84
N MET A 128 -9.94 5.48 27.09
CA MET A 128 -9.77 4.07 27.47
C MET A 128 -10.98 3.19 27.09
N ASP A 129 -12.19 3.73 27.13
CA ASP A 129 -13.40 2.99 26.73
C ASP A 129 -13.45 2.70 25.21
N ASP A 130 -12.71 3.46 24.41
CA ASP A 130 -12.63 3.28 22.96
C ASP A 130 -11.63 2.20 22.53
N LEU A 131 -10.91 1.57 23.45
CA LEU A 131 -9.95 0.51 23.12
C LEU A 131 -10.60 -0.64 22.33
N SER A 132 -11.85 -0.99 22.65
CA SER A 132 -12.62 -2.00 21.91
C SER A 132 -12.93 -1.55 20.47
N ASN A 133 -13.25 -0.28 20.27
CA ASN A 133 -13.52 0.29 18.95
C ASN A 133 -12.23 0.38 18.10
N ILE A 134 -11.10 0.68 18.73
CA ILE A 134 -9.80 0.68 18.05
C ILE A 134 -9.38 -0.74 17.68
N LEU A 135 -9.61 -1.75 18.54
CA LEU A 135 -9.40 -3.14 18.16
C LEU A 135 -10.24 -3.51 16.92
N ARG A 136 -11.52 -3.09 16.89
CA ARG A 136 -12.42 -3.32 15.75
C ARG A 136 -11.92 -2.68 14.44
N LEU A 137 -11.20 -1.55 14.50
CA LEU A 137 -10.51 -0.99 13.33
C LEU A 137 -9.50 -1.99 12.74
N PHE A 138 -8.66 -2.59 13.59
CA PHE A 138 -7.67 -3.57 13.14
C PHE A 138 -8.30 -4.92 12.75
N GLU A 139 -9.43 -5.28 13.36
CA GLU A 139 -10.25 -6.42 12.92
C GLU A 139 -10.81 -6.21 11.52
N ALA A 140 -11.41 -5.04 11.27
CA ALA A 140 -11.92 -4.65 9.96
C ALA A 140 -10.81 -4.69 8.90
N ARG A 141 -9.65 -4.08 9.21
CA ARG A 141 -8.47 -4.12 8.33
C ARG A 141 -8.04 -5.56 8.02
N SER A 142 -7.83 -6.38 9.05
CA SER A 142 -7.38 -7.77 8.87
C SER A 142 -8.38 -8.58 8.05
N LYS A 143 -9.69 -8.37 8.29
CA LYS A 143 -10.76 -9.01 7.53
C LYS A 143 -10.71 -8.62 6.05
N LEU A 144 -10.62 -7.33 5.73
CA LEU A 144 -10.49 -6.83 4.36
C LEU A 144 -9.25 -7.41 3.67
N HIS A 145 -8.11 -7.43 4.35
CA HIS A 145 -6.90 -8.05 3.82
C HIS A 145 -7.12 -9.53 3.49
N ARG A 146 -7.65 -10.31 4.42
CA ARG A 146 -7.84 -11.76 4.24
C ARG A 146 -8.88 -12.11 3.17
N GLU A 147 -10.01 -11.41 3.16
CA GLU A 147 -11.19 -11.80 2.38
C GLU A 147 -11.29 -11.06 1.04
N VAL A 148 -10.65 -9.89 0.92
CA VAL A 148 -10.73 -9.04 -0.27
C VAL A 148 -9.35 -8.83 -0.89
N TYR A 149 -8.48 -8.04 -0.26
CA TYR A 149 -7.26 -7.52 -0.90
C TYR A 149 -6.25 -8.62 -1.24
N GLN A 150 -6.17 -9.64 -0.39
CA GLN A 150 -5.28 -10.78 -0.52
C GLN A 150 -6.07 -12.08 -0.69
N CYS A 151 -7.31 -11.98 -1.20
CA CYS A 151 -8.02 -13.17 -1.63
C CYS A 151 -7.27 -13.80 -2.81
N GLN A 152 -7.43 -15.11 -2.97
CA GLN A 152 -6.65 -15.90 -3.92
C GLN A 152 -6.81 -15.42 -5.36
N PHE A 153 -8.04 -15.05 -5.75
CA PHE A 153 -8.32 -14.57 -7.09
C PHE A 153 -7.66 -13.20 -7.38
N VAL A 154 -7.72 -12.26 -6.43
CA VAL A 154 -7.06 -10.95 -6.55
C VAL A 154 -5.54 -11.12 -6.65
N ALA A 155 -4.96 -11.93 -5.76
CA ALA A 155 -3.52 -12.23 -5.77
C ALA A 155 -3.05 -12.75 -7.13
N MET A 156 -3.83 -13.67 -7.70
CA MET A 156 -3.55 -14.28 -8.99
C MET A 156 -3.64 -13.28 -10.14
N ILE A 157 -4.67 -12.44 -10.16
CA ILE A 157 -4.82 -11.40 -11.18
C ILE A 157 -3.67 -10.39 -11.09
N GLU A 158 -3.31 -9.94 -9.88
CA GLU A 158 -2.18 -9.03 -9.67
C GLU A 158 -0.87 -9.65 -10.19
N ALA A 159 -0.61 -10.93 -9.89
CA ALA A 159 0.60 -11.62 -10.37
C ALA A 159 0.61 -11.75 -11.90
N TYR A 160 -0.53 -12.12 -12.50
CA TYR A 160 -0.64 -12.23 -13.95
C TYR A 160 -0.44 -10.88 -14.64
N VAL A 161 -1.00 -9.81 -14.10
CA VAL A 161 -0.78 -8.44 -14.60
C VAL A 161 0.70 -8.06 -14.47
N SER A 162 1.35 -8.32 -13.33
CA SER A 162 2.79 -8.11 -13.18
C SER A 162 3.61 -8.88 -14.22
N GLU A 163 3.25 -10.14 -14.54
CA GLU A 163 3.89 -10.92 -15.60
C GLU A 163 3.67 -10.34 -17.00
N VAL A 164 2.50 -9.75 -17.26
CA VAL A 164 2.21 -9.03 -18.51
C VAL A 164 3.11 -7.80 -18.62
N LEU A 165 3.20 -6.98 -17.56
CA LEU A 165 4.04 -5.79 -17.54
C LEU A 165 5.53 -6.13 -17.70
N ALA A 166 6.02 -7.15 -16.99
CA ALA A 166 7.39 -7.63 -17.12
C ALA A 166 7.68 -8.20 -18.52
N SER A 167 6.71 -8.91 -19.12
CA SER A 167 6.82 -9.39 -20.49
C SER A 167 6.87 -8.23 -21.49
N ALA A 168 6.06 -7.19 -21.31
CA ALA A 168 6.07 -6.00 -22.15
C ALA A 168 7.44 -5.30 -22.08
N ASP A 169 7.93 -5.06 -20.87
CA ASP A 169 9.21 -4.40 -20.60
C ASP A 169 10.39 -5.16 -21.23
N ALA A 170 10.42 -6.49 -21.08
CA ALA A 170 11.44 -7.36 -21.65
C ALA A 170 11.40 -7.41 -23.19
N ASN A 171 10.22 -7.26 -23.79
CA ASN A 171 10.03 -7.29 -25.25
C ASN A 171 10.09 -5.90 -25.91
N GLY A 172 10.59 -4.90 -25.18
CA GLY A 172 10.91 -3.58 -25.71
C GLY A 172 9.71 -2.64 -25.81
N PHE A 173 8.64 -2.87 -25.04
CA PHE A 173 7.64 -1.85 -24.83
C PHE A 173 8.24 -0.67 -24.06
N THR A 174 7.93 0.55 -24.49
CA THR A 174 8.38 1.77 -23.81
C THR A 174 7.25 2.80 -23.78
N VAL A 175 7.24 3.64 -22.76
CA VAL A 175 6.37 4.81 -22.68
C VAL A 175 7.25 6.03 -22.92
N ASN A 176 7.01 6.75 -24.02
CA ASN A 176 7.85 7.88 -24.46
C ASN A 176 9.36 7.56 -24.48
N GLY A 177 9.74 6.37 -24.96
CA GLY A 177 11.13 5.94 -25.06
C GLY A 177 11.78 5.44 -23.77
N VAL A 178 11.05 5.43 -22.65
CA VAL A 178 11.51 4.89 -21.37
C VAL A 178 10.86 3.54 -21.09
N LYS A 179 11.64 2.61 -20.53
CA LYS A 179 11.14 1.31 -20.09
C LYS A 179 10.06 1.48 -19.03
N LEU A 180 9.04 0.63 -19.09
CA LEU A 180 7.93 0.71 -18.15
C LEU A 180 8.39 0.51 -16.69
N SER A 181 9.37 -0.37 -16.48
CA SER A 181 10.01 -0.63 -15.17
C SER A 181 10.85 0.53 -14.63
N GLU A 182 11.11 1.56 -15.45
CA GLU A 182 11.90 2.75 -15.12
C GLU A 182 11.04 4.02 -15.12
N ALA A 183 9.75 3.91 -15.45
CA ALA A 183 8.84 5.06 -15.56
C ALA A 183 8.75 5.86 -14.25
N HIS A 184 8.88 5.22 -13.08
CA HIS A 184 8.85 5.88 -11.78
C HIS A 184 10.02 6.85 -11.53
N LEU A 185 11.13 6.68 -12.26
CA LEU A 185 12.29 7.58 -12.24
C LEU A 185 12.06 8.86 -13.06
N HIS A 186 11.00 8.89 -13.87
CA HIS A 186 10.69 9.93 -14.83
C HIS A 186 9.28 10.47 -14.57
N PRO A 187 9.10 11.47 -13.69
CA PRO A 187 7.78 11.91 -13.27
C PRO A 187 6.87 12.36 -14.41
N GLU A 188 7.41 12.88 -15.52
CA GLU A 188 6.66 13.28 -16.73
C GLU A 188 6.12 12.10 -17.52
N ILE A 189 6.74 10.93 -17.37
CA ILE A 189 6.31 9.69 -17.98
C ILE A 189 5.38 8.96 -17.01
N TYR A 190 5.73 8.93 -15.72
CA TYR A 190 4.95 8.26 -14.68
C TYR A 190 3.49 8.72 -14.65
N ILE A 191 3.24 10.03 -14.81
CA ILE A 191 1.87 10.59 -14.85
C ILE A 191 1.03 10.12 -16.04
N LEU A 192 1.64 9.53 -17.06
CA LEU A 192 0.96 8.96 -18.22
C LEU A 192 0.65 7.47 -18.03
N VAL A 193 1.14 6.87 -16.95
CA VAL A 193 0.97 5.45 -16.68
C VAL A 193 -0.20 5.28 -15.69
N ASP A 194 -1.27 4.68 -16.20
CA ASP A 194 -2.44 4.27 -15.44
C ASP A 194 -2.92 2.88 -15.90
N ASP A 195 -4.08 2.43 -15.44
CA ASP A 195 -4.64 1.12 -15.79
C ASP A 195 -4.89 0.94 -17.30
N SER A 196 -4.94 2.03 -18.08
CA SER A 196 -5.03 1.95 -19.54
C SER A 196 -3.77 1.37 -20.18
N ILE A 197 -2.66 1.24 -19.45
CA ILE A 197 -1.39 0.70 -19.95
C ILE A 197 -1.54 -0.67 -20.60
N LEU A 198 -2.43 -1.52 -20.10
CA LEU A 198 -2.71 -2.83 -20.71
C LEU A 198 -3.30 -2.67 -22.10
N ARG A 199 -4.19 -1.70 -22.30
CA ARG A 199 -4.75 -1.39 -23.61
C ARG A 199 -3.70 -0.78 -24.54
N VAL A 200 -2.84 0.09 -24.02
CA VAL A 200 -1.74 0.68 -24.79
C VAL A 200 -0.79 -0.40 -25.30
N ILE A 201 -0.35 -1.33 -24.43
CA ILE A 201 0.47 -2.49 -24.82
C ILE A 201 -0.24 -3.36 -25.87
N GLN A 202 -1.55 -3.58 -25.70
CA GLN A 202 -2.34 -4.39 -26.65
C GLN A 202 -2.33 -3.78 -28.06
N LEU A 203 -2.38 -2.44 -28.16
CA LEU A 203 -2.43 -1.71 -29.42
C LEU A 203 -1.05 -1.39 -30.02
N ASP A 204 0.04 -1.58 -29.29
CA ASP A 204 1.40 -1.25 -29.72
C ASP A 204 1.83 -2.01 -30.98
N GLY A 205 2.44 -1.34 -31.97
CA GLY A 205 2.82 -1.95 -33.24
C GLY A 205 4.00 -2.92 -33.20
N ASN A 206 4.74 -3.02 -32.09
CA ASN A 206 5.96 -3.81 -31.98
C ASN A 206 5.66 -5.32 -32.10
N PRO A 207 6.19 -6.02 -33.14
CA PRO A 207 5.96 -7.45 -33.33
C PRO A 207 6.46 -8.33 -32.18
N ARG A 208 7.46 -7.87 -31.42
CA ARG A 208 7.99 -8.60 -30.25
C ARG A 208 6.98 -8.74 -29.12
N LEU A 209 5.94 -7.89 -29.09
CA LEU A 209 4.89 -7.93 -28.08
C LEU A 209 3.82 -8.98 -28.36
N ARG A 210 3.91 -9.77 -29.44
CA ARG A 210 2.89 -10.78 -29.78
C ARG A 210 2.55 -11.69 -28.58
N ALA A 211 3.56 -12.29 -27.94
CA ALA A 211 3.34 -13.14 -26.77
C ALA A 211 2.74 -12.37 -25.58
N THR A 212 3.12 -11.11 -25.38
CA THR A 212 2.54 -10.24 -24.33
C THR A 212 1.06 -9.94 -24.61
N LYS A 213 0.70 -9.68 -25.87
CA LYS A 213 -0.69 -9.44 -26.30
C LYS A 213 -1.54 -10.69 -26.13
N ASP A 214 -0.99 -11.87 -26.41
CA ASP A 214 -1.65 -13.14 -26.17
C ASP A 214 -1.95 -13.35 -24.67
N LYS A 215 -1.02 -12.96 -23.78
CA LYS A 215 -1.29 -12.93 -22.32
C LYS A 215 -2.43 -11.98 -21.97
N ILE A 216 -2.46 -10.77 -22.52
CA ILE A 216 -3.56 -9.81 -22.29
C ILE A 216 -4.90 -10.37 -22.76
N ALA A 217 -4.94 -11.03 -23.93
CA ALA A 217 -6.14 -11.68 -24.44
C ALA A 217 -6.62 -12.79 -23.48
N ARG A 218 -5.72 -13.64 -22.99
CA ARG A 218 -6.03 -14.66 -21.98
C ARG A 218 -6.58 -14.08 -20.68
N LEU A 219 -6.03 -12.94 -20.22
CA LEU A 219 -6.56 -12.22 -19.05
C LEU A 219 -8.01 -11.77 -19.28
N GLN A 220 -8.30 -11.17 -20.44
CA GLN A 220 -9.64 -10.71 -20.81
C GLN A 220 -10.64 -11.87 -20.94
N GLU A 221 -10.18 -13.01 -21.46
CA GLU A 221 -10.97 -14.25 -21.57
C GLU A 221 -11.05 -15.05 -20.26
N ARG A 222 -10.41 -14.58 -19.18
CA ARG A 222 -10.26 -15.28 -17.90
C ARG A 222 -9.63 -16.68 -18.01
N LYS A 223 -8.82 -16.92 -19.05
CA LYS A 223 -8.05 -18.17 -19.28
C LYS A 223 -6.70 -18.13 -18.54
N LEU A 224 -6.80 -18.04 -17.21
CA LEU A 224 -5.68 -17.91 -16.28
C LEU A 224 -5.17 -19.29 -15.81
N TYR A 225 -4.49 -19.35 -14.66
CA TYR A 225 -3.84 -20.56 -14.14
C TYR A 225 -4.85 -21.68 -13.81
N ARG A 226 -4.48 -22.96 -14.09
CA ARG A 226 -5.38 -24.12 -13.97
C ARG A 226 -5.48 -24.70 -12.55
N GLU A 227 -4.40 -24.66 -11.78
CA GLU A 227 -4.34 -25.26 -10.45
C GLU A 227 -3.75 -24.28 -9.45
N MET A 228 -4.40 -24.21 -8.28
CA MET A 228 -3.97 -23.36 -7.19
C MET A 228 -4.08 -24.09 -5.84
N LYS A 229 -3.08 -23.88 -4.99
CA LYS A 229 -3.07 -24.36 -3.60
C LYS A 229 -2.74 -23.22 -2.66
N GLU A 230 -3.52 -23.10 -1.60
CA GLU A 230 -3.30 -22.17 -0.51
C GLU A 230 -2.72 -22.92 0.69
N GLU A 231 -1.59 -22.43 1.22
CA GLU A 231 -0.97 -22.92 2.44
C GLU A 231 -0.85 -21.76 3.44
N ILE A 232 -1.27 -21.99 4.68
CA ILE A 232 -1.15 -21.00 5.77
C ILE A 232 0.03 -21.42 6.64
N SER A 233 0.97 -20.50 6.88
CA SER A 233 2.12 -20.67 7.74
C SER A 233 2.21 -19.55 8.77
N THR A 234 2.72 -19.87 9.96
CA THR A 234 3.05 -18.90 11.01
C THR A 234 4.47 -18.33 10.88
N ASN A 235 5.26 -18.82 9.92
CA ASN A 235 6.61 -18.33 9.69
C ASN A 235 6.55 -16.98 8.98
N GLY A 236 7.23 -15.97 9.53
CA GLY A 236 7.25 -14.63 8.97
C GLY A 236 8.06 -14.56 7.67
N VAL A 237 7.39 -14.60 6.54
CA VAL A 237 8.00 -14.41 5.20
C VAL A 237 7.51 -13.08 4.62
N PRO A 238 8.38 -12.26 4.01
CA PRO A 238 7.96 -11.00 3.39
C PRO A 238 6.97 -11.22 2.22
N ASN A 239 6.16 -10.18 1.95
CA ASN A 239 5.27 -10.15 0.79
C ASN A 239 6.07 -10.21 -0.52
N GLY A 240 5.64 -11.02 -1.49
CA GLY A 240 6.29 -11.05 -2.80
C GLY A 240 6.06 -12.33 -3.60
N HIS A 241 6.88 -12.53 -4.65
CA HIS A 241 7.02 -13.84 -5.27
C HIS A 241 7.81 -14.75 -4.33
N GLY A 242 7.35 -16.00 -4.15
CA GLY A 242 8.05 -16.98 -3.32
C GLY A 242 9.42 -17.36 -3.91
N GLU A 243 10.20 -18.16 -3.17
CA GLU A 243 11.52 -18.63 -3.60
C GLU A 243 11.50 -19.41 -4.94
N PHE A 244 10.32 -19.90 -5.34
CA PHE A 244 10.12 -20.68 -6.57
C PHE A 244 9.16 -19.99 -7.53
N SER A 245 9.40 -20.15 -8.84
CA SER A 245 8.47 -19.73 -9.90
C SER A 245 7.10 -20.34 -9.68
N GLY A 246 6.04 -19.53 -9.76
CA GLY A 246 4.66 -19.99 -9.50
C GLY A 246 4.24 -19.92 -8.03
N GLN A 247 4.86 -19.07 -7.21
CA GLN A 247 4.45 -18.86 -5.82
C GLN A 247 4.24 -17.36 -5.52
N ILE A 248 3.21 -17.06 -4.72
CA ILE A 248 2.89 -15.74 -4.18
C ILE A 248 2.85 -15.88 -2.66
N VAL A 249 3.59 -15.02 -1.96
CA VAL A 249 3.59 -14.93 -0.50
C VAL A 249 2.87 -13.65 -0.09
N GLN A 250 1.86 -13.81 0.76
CA GLN A 250 1.00 -12.75 1.29
C GLN A 250 1.03 -12.77 2.81
N ARG A 251 1.62 -11.75 3.40
CA ARG A 251 1.63 -11.45 4.82
C ARG A 251 0.38 -10.65 5.18
N ILE A 252 -0.32 -11.11 6.22
CA ILE A 252 -1.52 -10.48 6.77
C ILE A 252 -1.28 -10.24 8.26
N ASP A 253 -1.40 -8.99 8.69
CA ASP A 253 -1.32 -8.69 10.12
C ASP A 253 -2.62 -9.12 10.80
N LEU A 254 -2.48 -9.79 11.94
CA LEU A 254 -3.64 -10.16 12.76
C LEU A 254 -4.13 -8.96 13.58
N PRO A 255 -5.45 -8.89 13.88
CA PRO A 255 -6.02 -7.79 14.63
C PRO A 255 -5.38 -7.67 16.01
N ARG A 256 -5.08 -6.43 16.42
CA ARG A 256 -4.56 -6.14 17.76
C ARG A 256 -4.63 -4.65 18.06
N ILE A 257 -4.61 -4.32 19.35
CA ILE A 257 -4.37 -2.95 19.80
C ILE A 257 -2.89 -2.59 19.49
N PRO A 258 -2.61 -1.41 18.93
CA PRO A 258 -1.25 -0.96 18.68
C PRO A 258 -0.43 -0.81 19.96
N LYS A 259 0.84 -1.20 19.91
CA LYS A 259 1.75 -1.18 21.06
C LYS A 259 1.91 0.21 21.70
N ASN A 260 1.96 1.24 20.87
CA ASN A 260 2.23 2.60 21.32
C ASN A 260 0.98 3.46 21.37
N LEU A 261 -0.22 2.87 21.43
CA LEU A 261 -1.46 3.64 21.41
C LEU A 261 -1.53 4.57 22.65
N PRO A 262 -1.56 5.91 22.47
CA PRO A 262 -1.74 6.83 23.59
C PRO A 262 -3.19 6.76 24.08
N VAL A 263 -3.35 6.59 25.39
CA VAL A 263 -4.67 6.49 26.04
C VAL A 263 -4.81 7.56 27.11
N HIS A 264 -6.00 8.14 27.23
CA HIS A 264 -6.39 9.02 28.34
C HIS A 264 -7.65 8.50 29.05
N THR A 265 -7.85 8.94 30.30
CA THR A 265 -9.05 8.69 31.10
C THR A 265 -9.64 10.01 31.59
N ASP A 266 -10.86 9.99 32.11
CA ASP A 266 -11.52 11.19 32.67
C ASP A 266 -10.84 11.74 33.94
N ASN A 267 -10.05 10.92 34.63
CA ASN A 267 -9.26 11.38 35.78
C ASN A 267 -7.93 11.98 35.30
N PRO A 268 -7.56 13.19 35.76
CA PRO A 268 -6.36 13.88 35.33
C PRO A 268 -5.13 13.18 35.93
N GLY A 269 -4.52 12.30 35.16
CA GLY A 269 -3.33 11.58 35.58
C GLY A 269 -2.97 10.49 34.59
N ASP A 270 -1.92 10.77 33.83
CA ASP A 270 -1.05 9.82 33.15
C ASP A 270 -1.50 9.28 31.78
N PHE A 271 -0.70 9.70 30.79
CA PHE A 271 -0.39 8.94 29.59
C PHE A 271 -0.14 7.47 29.95
N PHE A 272 -0.96 6.58 29.40
CA PHE A 272 -0.86 5.15 29.64
C PHE A 272 -0.74 4.41 28.31
N GLN A 273 0.28 3.54 28.20
CA GLN A 273 0.49 2.63 27.07
C GLN A 273 0.20 1.20 27.54
N PRO A 274 -1.00 0.68 27.31
CA PRO A 274 -1.27 -0.71 27.62
C PRO A 274 -0.74 -1.62 26.49
N PHE A 275 0.00 -2.66 26.89
CA PHE A 275 0.32 -3.88 26.12
C PHE A 275 1.55 -3.84 25.17
N LEU A 276 2.61 -4.51 25.61
CA LEU A 276 3.82 -4.82 24.83
C LEU A 276 3.83 -6.27 24.31
N TRP A 277 2.80 -6.71 23.58
CA TRP A 277 2.82 -8.05 22.95
C TRP A 277 3.34 -7.97 21.52
N GLU A 278 4.26 -8.87 21.14
CA GLU A 278 4.82 -9.00 19.79
C GLU A 278 3.74 -9.02 18.69
N ARG A 279 4.07 -8.66 17.44
CA ARG A 279 3.09 -8.63 16.34
C ARG A 279 2.78 -10.08 15.90
N PRO A 280 1.61 -10.69 16.19
CA PRO A 280 1.29 -11.96 15.57
C PRO A 280 0.94 -11.71 14.09
N ILE A 281 1.52 -12.52 13.21
CA ILE A 281 1.42 -12.37 11.76
C ILE A 281 0.95 -13.71 11.18
N MET A 282 0.08 -13.66 10.18
CA MET A 282 -0.28 -14.81 9.36
C MET A 282 0.37 -14.68 7.99
N THR A 283 1.06 -15.72 7.52
CA THR A 283 1.63 -15.79 6.18
C THR A 283 0.83 -16.78 5.34
N LYS A 284 0.29 -16.31 4.22
CA LYS A 284 -0.41 -17.11 3.21
C LYS A 284 0.50 -17.31 2.01
N ILE A 285 0.74 -18.56 1.62
CA ILE A 285 1.52 -18.91 0.44
C ILE A 285 0.57 -19.52 -0.59
N ILE A 286 0.44 -18.88 -1.74
CA ILE A 286 -0.36 -19.35 -2.87
C ILE A 286 0.58 -19.92 -3.92
N LYS A 287 0.44 -21.20 -4.24
CA LYS A 287 1.20 -21.87 -5.31
C LYS A 287 0.31 -22.06 -6.53
N TYR A 288 0.81 -21.74 -7.72
CA TYR A 288 0.11 -21.85 -9.00
C TYR A 288 1.00 -22.46 -10.09
N LYS A 289 0.38 -23.15 -11.06
CA LYS A 289 1.07 -23.70 -12.23
C LYS A 289 0.74 -22.86 -13.48
N ALA A 290 1.77 -22.28 -14.09
CA ALA A 290 1.65 -21.61 -15.38
C ALA A 290 1.54 -22.63 -16.51
N ASP A 291 0.69 -22.37 -17.51
CA ASP A 291 0.71 -23.14 -18.75
C ASP A 291 2.06 -22.91 -19.42
N VAL A 292 2.90 -23.94 -19.42
CA VAL A 292 3.99 -24.03 -20.39
C VAL A 292 3.28 -24.20 -21.72
N ALA A 293 3.45 -23.24 -22.64
CA ALA A 293 2.97 -23.40 -24.00
C ALA A 293 3.52 -24.73 -24.52
N ASP A 294 2.64 -25.60 -25.02
CA ASP A 294 3.04 -26.80 -25.74
C ASP A 294 4.02 -26.36 -26.82
N ALA A 295 5.31 -26.63 -26.60
CA ALA A 295 6.27 -26.61 -27.67
C ALA A 295 5.84 -27.74 -28.59
N GLU A 296 5.21 -27.39 -29.71
CA GLU A 296 5.02 -28.30 -30.83
C GLU A 296 6.38 -28.90 -31.16
N THR A 297 6.62 -30.14 -30.73
CA THR A 297 7.61 -31.03 -31.31
C THR A 297 7.16 -31.30 -32.73
N THR A 298 7.59 -30.46 -33.66
CA THR A 298 7.59 -30.80 -35.08
C THR A 298 8.72 -31.80 -35.32
N ASP A 299 8.39 -33.08 -35.21
CA ASP A 299 9.15 -34.17 -35.83
C ASP A 299 8.30 -34.76 -36.96
N HIS A 300 8.53 -34.25 -38.18
CA HIS A 300 8.30 -34.94 -39.46
C HIS A 300 9.35 -34.47 -40.46
#